data_AF-A0A8X6QD74-F1
#
_entry.id   AF-A0A8X6QD74-F1
#
_cell.length_a   1.000
_cell.length_b   1.000
_cell.length_c   1.000
_cell.angle_alpha   90.00
_cell.angle_beta   90.00
_cell.angle_gamma   90.00
#
_symmetry.space_group_name_H-M   'P 1'
#
loop_
_entity.id
_entity.type
_entity.pdbx_description
1 polymer ?
#
loop_
_entity_poly.entity_id
_entity_poly.type
_entity_poly.pdbx_seq_one_letter_code
_entity_poly.pdbx_strand_id
1 'polypeptide(L)'
;MSVKTLYRHLKLASDIPIRCPLCNEPMTVHRFYHHHALENHRLQSRKQCLFCKGEARWAHGEKNRPANVKHVVECLKRFVIIANETYVLSRKQQNVMNQIEETK
;
A
#
# COMPACT_ATOMS: atom_id res chain seq x y z
N MET A 1 11.93 -5.54 -9.73
CA MET A 1 10.52 -5.08 -9.63
C MET A 1 10.34 -3.84 -10.51
N SER A 2 9.20 -3.70 -11.20
CA SER A 2 8.94 -2.55 -12.08
C SER A 2 7.86 -1.62 -11.52
N VAL A 3 7.86 -0.35 -11.94
CA VAL A 3 6.81 0.63 -11.56
C VAL A 3 5.42 0.18 -12.05
N LYS A 4 5.33 -0.47 -13.23
CA LYS A 4 4.08 -1.06 -13.72
C LYS A 4 3.53 -2.11 -12.76
N THR A 5 4.41 -2.95 -12.21
CA THR A 5 4.04 -3.96 -11.20
C THR A 5 3.45 -3.31 -9.96
N LEU A 6 4.06 -2.22 -9.45
CA LEU A 6 3.51 -1.47 -8.32
C LEU A 6 2.11 -0.92 -8.60
N TYR A 7 1.91 -0.25 -9.74
CA TYR A 7 0.59 0.29 -10.08
C TYR A 7 -0.48 -0.79 -10.24
N ARG A 8 -0.11 -1.96 -10.77
CA ARG A 8 -1.02 -3.12 -10.82
C ARG A 8 -1.46 -3.54 -9.42
N HIS A 9 -0.53 -3.66 -8.48
CA HIS A 9 -0.86 -4.04 -7.10
C HIS A 9 -1.70 -2.98 -6.39
N LEU A 10 -1.37 -1.69 -6.56
CA LEU A 10 -2.17 -0.59 -6.01
C LEU A 10 -3.60 -0.58 -6.56
N LYS A 11 -3.75 -0.84 -7.86
CA LYS A 11 -5.08 -0.93 -8.51
C LYS A 11 -5.87 -2.13 -7.98
N LEU A 12 -5.22 -3.28 -7.83
CA LEU A 12 -5.87 -4.47 -7.27
C LEU A 12 -6.32 -4.20 -5.83
N ALA A 13 -5.46 -3.63 -5.00
CA ALA A 13 -5.77 -3.36 -3.60
C ALA A 13 -6.67 -2.14 -3.35
N SER A 14 -7.03 -1.35 -4.38
CA SER A 14 -7.59 -0.01 -4.24
C SER A 14 -8.81 0.05 -3.32
N ASP A 15 -9.71 -0.92 -3.47
CA ASP A 15 -11.03 -0.96 -2.86
C ASP A 15 -11.05 -1.79 -1.57
N ILE A 16 -9.88 -2.23 -1.10
CA ILE A 16 -9.79 -3.01 0.13
C ILE A 16 -9.98 -2.07 1.32
N PRO A 17 -10.96 -2.34 2.20
CA PRO A 17 -11.16 -1.57 3.42
C PRO A 17 -10.00 -1.83 4.38
N ILE A 18 -9.56 -0.77 5.04
CA ILE A 18 -8.48 -0.78 6.02
C ILE A 18 -8.82 0.19 7.16
N ARG A 19 -8.10 0.09 8.27
CA ARG A 19 -7.93 1.20 9.21
C ARG A 19 -6.55 1.81 9.03
N CYS A 20 -6.46 3.12 9.10
CA CYS A 20 -5.17 3.78 9.08
C CYS A 20 -4.33 3.34 10.29
N PRO A 21 -3.09 2.87 10.12
CA PRO A 21 -2.27 2.38 11.23
C PRO A 21 -1.81 3.49 12.19
N LEU A 22 -2.00 4.77 11.84
CA LEU A 22 -1.53 5.92 12.62
C LEU A 22 -2.65 6.58 13.43
N CYS A 23 -3.88 6.63 12.91
CA CYS A 23 -5.02 7.27 13.58
C CYS A 23 -6.28 6.39 13.67
N ASN A 24 -6.21 5.15 13.20
CA ASN A 24 -7.30 4.17 13.24
C ASN A 24 -8.58 4.52 12.45
N GLU A 25 -8.54 5.58 11.63
CA GLU A 25 -9.66 5.99 10.77
C GLU A 25 -9.93 4.93 9.69
N PRO A 26 -11.18 4.50 9.49
CA PRO A 26 -11.55 3.55 8.44
C PRO A 26 -11.54 4.20 7.06
N MET A 27 -10.93 3.54 6.07
CA MET A 27 -10.85 4.01 4.69
C MET A 27 -10.52 2.86 3.73
N THR A 28 -10.32 3.16 2.44
CA THR A 28 -9.76 2.20 1.48
C THR A 28 -8.26 2.42 1.30
N VAL A 29 -7.54 1.41 0.79
CA VAL A 29 -6.12 1.55 0.42
C VAL A 29 -5.90 2.71 -0.56
N HIS A 30 -6.82 2.90 -1.51
CA HIS A 30 -6.77 4.01 -2.45
C HIS A 30 -6.77 5.36 -1.72
N ARG A 31 -7.73 5.58 -0.82
CA ARG A 31 -7.84 6.83 -0.04
C ARG A 31 -6.62 7.01 0.87
N PHE A 32 -6.10 5.94 1.45
CA PHE A 32 -4.87 5.98 2.24
C PHE A 32 -3.67 6.46 1.43
N TYR A 33 -3.41 5.82 0.29
CA TYR A 33 -2.22 6.07 -0.52
C TYR A 33 -2.23 7.44 -1.21
N HIS A 34 -3.39 7.92 -1.66
CA HIS A 34 -3.47 9.16 -2.44
C HIS A 34 -3.70 10.43 -1.60
N HIS A 35 -4.39 10.32 -0.46
CA HIS A 35 -4.85 11.48 0.29
C HIS A 35 -4.45 11.39 1.76
N HIS A 36 -4.98 10.40 2.46
CA HIS A 36 -5.01 10.43 3.92
C HIS A 36 -3.61 10.40 4.54
N ALA A 37 -2.69 9.58 4.03
CA ALA A 37 -1.32 9.52 4.52
C ALA A 37 -0.56 10.85 4.32
N LEU A 38 -0.84 11.57 3.23
CA LEU A 38 -0.13 12.82 2.90
C LEU A 38 -0.69 13.98 3.72
N GLU A 39 -2.01 14.11 3.75
CA GLU A 39 -2.73 15.25 4.33
C GLU A 39 -2.74 15.18 5.87
N ASN A 40 -2.94 13.99 6.45
CA ASN A 40 -3.15 13.86 7.90
C ASN A 40 -1.87 13.45 8.65
N HIS A 41 -0.94 12.76 7.98
CA HIS A 41 0.28 12.21 8.62
C HIS A 41 1.57 12.82 8.08
N ARG A 42 1.46 13.86 7.23
CA ARG A 42 2.59 14.56 6.59
C ARG A 42 3.54 13.60 5.87
N LEU A 43 3.06 12.45 5.42
CA LEU A 43 3.90 11.47 4.76
C LEU A 43 4.14 11.88 3.29
N GLN A 44 5.39 11.87 2.83
CA GLN A 44 5.73 12.27 1.47
C GLN A 44 5.97 11.07 0.56
N SER A 45 4.94 10.65 -0.20
CA SER A 45 5.00 9.46 -1.06
C SER A 45 6.14 9.47 -2.10
N ARG A 46 6.71 10.65 -2.41
CA ARG A 46 7.86 10.82 -3.31
C ARG A 46 9.22 10.58 -2.66
N LYS A 47 9.30 10.65 -1.33
CA LYS A 47 10.56 10.53 -0.55
C LYS A 47 10.55 9.39 0.46
N GLN A 48 9.39 8.80 0.74
CA GLN A 48 9.27 7.71 1.70
C GLN A 48 8.12 6.77 1.38
N CYS A 49 8.20 5.56 1.92
CA CYS A 49 7.17 4.55 1.77
C CYS A 49 6.02 4.80 2.74
N LEU A 50 4.80 4.93 2.18
CA LEU A 50 3.60 5.18 2.98
C LEU A 50 3.18 3.95 3.81
N PHE A 51 3.42 2.75 3.28
CA PHE A 51 2.95 1.49 3.86
C PHE A 51 3.81 0.99 5.04
N CYS A 52 5.04 1.48 5.18
CA CYS A 52 5.85 1.31 6.40
C CYS A 52 5.90 2.60 7.23
N LYS A 53 4.88 3.47 7.12
CA LYS A 53 4.74 4.70 7.92
C LYS A 53 5.94 5.65 7.80
N GLY A 54 6.67 5.61 6.69
CA GLY A 54 7.84 6.46 6.44
C GLY A 54 9.16 5.97 7.06
N GLU A 55 9.23 4.75 7.57
CA GLU A 55 10.49 4.13 8.04
C GLU A 55 11.52 4.03 6.91
N ALA A 56 11.09 3.61 5.72
CA ALA A 56 11.93 3.63 4.53
C ALA A 56 11.83 5.00 3.83
N ARG A 57 12.99 5.62 3.64
CA ARG A 57 13.18 6.92 2.98
C ARG A 57 14.18 6.81 1.84
N TRP A 58 14.08 7.69 0.87
CA TRP A 58 14.96 7.74 -0.29
C TRP A 58 15.10 9.18 -0.81
N ALA A 59 16.15 9.44 -1.59
CA ALA A 59 16.39 10.76 -2.14
C ALA A 59 15.36 11.11 -3.23
N HIS A 60 15.31 12.39 -3.61
CA HIS A 60 14.42 12.84 -4.67
C HIS A 60 14.66 12.06 -5.98
N GLY A 61 13.59 11.60 -6.63
CA GLY A 61 13.67 10.80 -7.87
C GLY A 61 13.95 9.31 -7.66
N GLU A 62 14.35 8.88 -6.46
CA GLU A 62 14.75 7.48 -6.24
C GLU A 62 13.60 6.51 -5.98
N LYS A 63 12.37 7.00 -5.75
CA LYS A 63 11.19 6.15 -5.53
C LYS A 63 11.06 5.04 -6.57
N ASN A 64 11.33 5.37 -7.82
CA ASN A 64 11.12 4.48 -8.96
C ASN A 64 12.30 3.52 -9.21
N ARG A 65 13.38 3.58 -8.40
CA ARG A 65 14.46 2.61 -8.47
C ARG A 65 13.92 1.21 -8.16
N PRO A 66 14.36 0.16 -8.88
CA PRO A 66 13.80 -1.20 -8.72
C PRO A 66 13.77 -1.73 -7.27
N ALA A 67 14.78 -1.40 -6.46
CA ALA A 67 14.83 -1.78 -5.04
C ALA A 67 13.74 -1.08 -4.21
N ASN A 68 13.56 0.22 -4.40
CA ASN A 68 12.53 1.00 -3.69
C ASN A 68 11.12 0.60 -4.13
N VAL A 69 10.93 0.33 -5.43
CA VAL A 69 9.66 -0.21 -5.92
C VAL A 69 9.38 -1.59 -5.33
N LYS A 70 10.39 -2.47 -5.25
CA LYS A 70 10.26 -3.78 -4.59
C LYS A 70 9.82 -3.62 -3.13
N HIS A 71 10.47 -2.74 -2.39
CA HIS A 71 10.10 -2.44 -1.01
C HIS A 71 8.65 -1.97 -0.88
N VAL A 72 8.21 -1.00 -1.70
CA VAL A 72 6.83 -0.49 -1.64
C VAL A 72 5.81 -1.59 -1.93
N VAL A 73 6.08 -2.47 -2.90
CA VAL A 73 5.21 -3.62 -3.21
C VAL A 73 5.14 -4.57 -2.02
N GLU A 74 6.27 -4.96 -1.44
CA GLU A 74 6.29 -5.85 -0.28
C GLU A 74 5.56 -5.26 0.94
N CYS A 75 5.74 -3.97 1.20
CA CYS A 75 5.02 -3.28 2.26
C CYS A 75 3.52 -3.20 1.97
N LEU A 76 3.11 -2.94 0.72
CA LEU A 76 1.69 -2.97 0.33
C LEU A 76 1.08 -4.34 0.58
N LYS A 77 1.76 -5.44 0.20
CA LYS A 77 1.25 -6.80 0.44
C LYS A 77 0.97 -7.03 1.93
N ARG A 78 1.97 -6.77 2.78
CA ARG A 78 1.83 -6.92 4.25
C ARG A 78 0.72 -6.04 4.81
N PHE A 79 0.66 -4.79 4.36
CA PHE A 79 -0.32 -3.82 4.81
C PHE A 79 -1.75 -4.29 4.55
N VAL A 80 -2.00 -4.91 3.40
CA VAL A 80 -3.31 -5.41 3.01
C VAL A 80 -3.63 -6.74 3.69
N ILE A 81 -2.65 -7.63 3.89
CA ILE A 81 -2.85 -8.88 4.65
C ILE A 81 -3.34 -8.58 6.08
N ILE A 82 -2.70 -7.62 6.77
CA ILE A 82 -3.12 -7.18 8.11
C ILE A 82 -4.55 -6.63 8.09
N ALA A 83 -4.92 -5.90 7.04
CA ALA A 83 -6.28 -5.39 6.89
C ALA A 83 -7.30 -6.51 6.67
N ASN A 84 -6.94 -7.58 5.95
CA ASN A 84 -7.82 -8.73 5.77
C ASN A 84 -8.14 -9.42 7.10
N GLU A 85 -7.15 -9.57 7.99
CA GLU A 85 -7.40 -10.14 9.32
C GLU A 85 -8.38 -9.29 10.16
N THR A 86 -8.51 -8.00 9.85
CA THR A 86 -9.39 -7.07 10.57
C THR A 86 -10.75 -6.85 9.91
N TYR A 87 -10.97 -7.28 8.66
CA TYR A 87 -12.20 -7.03 7.90
C TYR A 87 -12.72 -8.29 7.20
N VAL A 88 -14.03 -8.53 7.28
CA VAL A 88 -14.68 -9.56 6.45
C VAL A 88 -14.75 -9.07 5.00
N LEU A 89 -13.84 -9.58 4.17
CA LEU A 89 -13.77 -9.23 2.76
C LEU A 89 -14.87 -9.92 1.93
N SER A 90 -15.37 -9.22 0.92
CA SER A 90 -16.22 -9.84 -0.11
C SER A 90 -15.43 -10.89 -0.91
N ARG A 91 -16.12 -11.86 -1.55
CA ARG A 91 -15.47 -12.84 -2.45
C ARG A 91 -14.60 -12.18 -3.52
N LYS A 92 -15.04 -11.03 -4.06
CA LYS A 92 -14.27 -10.26 -5.04
C LYS A 92 -12.95 -9.76 -4.43
N GLN A 93 -12.99 -9.21 -3.21
CA GLN A 93 -11.80 -8.74 -2.51
C GLN A 93 -10.89 -9.91 -2.08
N GLN A 94 -11.44 -11.06 -1.69
CA GLN A 94 -10.65 -12.25 -1.38
C GLN A 94 -9.88 -12.77 -2.61
N ASN A 95 -10.52 -12.80 -3.78
CA ASN A 95 -9.85 -13.20 -5.02
C ASN A 95 -8.72 -12.23 -5.39
N VAL A 96 -8.92 -10.93 -5.14
CA VAL A 96 -7.88 -9.90 -5.30
C VAL A 96 -6.71 -10.16 -4.35
N MET A 97 -6.98 -10.54 -3.10
CA MET A 97 -5.93 -10.89 -2.13
C MET A 97 -5.08 -12.07 -2.58
N ASN A 98 -5.71 -13.15 -3.03
CA ASN A 98 -5.00 -14.33 -3.53
C ASN A 98 -4.07 -13.97 -4.70
N GLN A 99 -4.53 -13.10 -5.62
CA GLN A 99 -3.70 -12.61 -6.74
C GLN A 99 -2.50 -11.75 -6.29
N ILE A 100 -2.64 -11.03 -5.18
CA ILE A 100 -1.55 -10.25 -4.58
C ILE A 100 -0.53 -11.17 -3.90
N GLU A 101 -0.97 -12.27 -3.28
CA GLU A 101 -0.10 -13.25 -2.62
C GLU A 101 0.69 -14.11 -3.61
N GLU A 102 0.09 -14.52 -4.72
CA GLU A 102 0.68 -15.44 -5.72
C GLU A 102 1.82 -14.83 -6.56
N THR A 103 1.99 -13.51 -6.56
CA THR A 103 3.09 -12.84 -7.28
C THR A 103 4.40 -12.91 -6.49
N LYS A 104 5.07 -14.07 -6.51
CA LYS A 104 6.43 -14.27 -5.97
C LYS A 104 7.51 -13.59 -6.84
#